data_AF-A0A3S4X8G3-F1
#
_entry.id   AF-A0A3S4X8G3-F1
#
_cell.length_a   1.000
_cell.length_b   1.000
_cell.length_c   1.000
_cell.angle_alpha   90.00
_cell.angle_beta   90.00
_cell.angle_gamma   90.00
#
_symmetry.space_group_name_H-M   'P 1'
#
loop_
_entity.id
_entity.type
_entity.pdbx_description
1 polymer ?
#
loop_
_entity_poly.entity_id
_entity_poly.type
_entity_poly.pdbx_seq_one_letter_code
_entity_poly.pdbx_strand_id
1 'polypeptide(L)'
;MKKLLFVSVGMLLLAVTSCNQNKSKDNVAGTEQNDSLQQILAQKDTEINDMMGLMNEVQEGFRQINEAENRVTIAKDGEGANKKQVLRDNVKFIAERMQKNRELIAKLRQQLASSSLKGSQLKSTIDNLVKQLDEKDQQLRQLRAELDAKDIHIGELDETINNLNTNVSHLTTESAQKTETINVQDKQLNTAWYVFGTKKELKDQRIIDEGKVLQGNFNKNYFTKIDIRVDKVIKLYSKSARLLTLHPASSYTLTRDANKEYVLTITNPQIFWSTSKYLVVQVR
;
A
#
# COMPACT_ATOMS: atom_id res chain seq x y z
N MET A 1 -39.69 -44.86 43.84
CA MET A 1 -40.85 -44.15 44.41
C MET A 1 -40.91 -42.76 43.78
N LYS A 2 -42.05 -42.43 43.16
CA LYS A 2 -42.41 -41.12 42.57
C LYS A 2 -43.22 -40.30 43.59
N LYS A 3 -43.34 -38.99 43.32
CA LYS A 3 -44.38 -37.97 43.68
C LYS A 3 -43.75 -36.76 44.39
N LEU A 4 -43.56 -35.57 43.81
CA LEU A 4 -44.42 -34.54 43.15
C LEU A 4 -45.39 -33.76 44.06
N LEU A 5 -45.17 -32.41 44.05
CA LEU A 5 -46.10 -31.26 44.10
C LEU A 5 -46.73 -30.91 45.47
N PHE A 6 -46.94 -29.64 45.86
CA PHE A 6 -47.64 -28.51 45.18
C PHE A 6 -47.15 -27.13 45.72
N VAL A 7 -46.87 -26.10 44.89
CA VAL A 7 -47.74 -24.98 44.41
C VAL A 7 -48.21 -23.97 45.48
N SER A 8 -47.82 -22.68 45.34
CA SER A 8 -48.74 -21.52 45.39
C SER A 8 -48.03 -20.19 45.03
N VAL A 9 -48.41 -19.53 43.94
CA VAL A 9 -49.22 -18.28 43.88
C VAL A 9 -48.38 -17.00 43.92
N GLY A 10 -48.50 -16.21 42.86
CA GLY A 10 -47.78 -14.95 42.67
C GLY A 10 -48.40 -13.76 43.41
N MET A 11 -47.62 -12.69 43.51
CA MET A 11 -48.12 -11.34 43.70
C MET A 11 -47.10 -10.34 43.12
N LEU A 12 -47.57 -9.59 42.12
CA LEU A 12 -47.03 -8.32 41.66
C LEU A 12 -47.01 -7.33 42.83
N LEU A 13 -45.98 -6.49 42.96
CA LEU A 13 -46.09 -5.02 43.01
C LEU A 13 -44.73 -4.32 43.24
N LEU A 14 -44.46 -3.44 42.28
CA LEU A 14 -43.57 -2.28 42.20
C LEU A 14 -43.07 -1.68 43.53
N ALA A 15 -41.75 -1.44 43.59
CA ALA A 15 -41.19 -0.24 44.19
C ALA A 15 -40.03 0.27 43.31
N VAL A 16 -40.33 1.34 42.57
CA VAL A 16 -39.33 2.24 41.98
C VAL A 16 -38.72 3.12 43.08
N THR A 17 -37.43 3.42 42.93
CA THR A 17 -36.70 4.66 43.27
C THR A 17 -35.34 4.40 43.91
N SER A 18 -34.29 4.46 43.09
CA SER A 18 -33.12 5.30 43.36
C SER A 18 -32.24 5.32 42.11
N CYS A 19 -32.33 6.42 41.38
CA CYS A 19 -31.30 6.84 40.44
C CYS A 19 -29.99 6.98 41.22
N ASN A 20 -29.02 6.09 40.96
CA ASN A 20 -27.63 6.47 41.18
C ASN A 20 -27.00 6.78 39.82
N GLN A 21 -27.01 8.07 39.54
CA GLN A 21 -26.48 8.71 38.34
C GLN A 21 -24.95 8.61 38.40
N ASN A 22 -24.39 7.53 37.87
CA ASN A 22 -22.98 7.48 37.51
C ASN A 22 -22.80 6.58 36.28
N LYS A 23 -23.43 7.00 35.16
CA LYS A 23 -22.95 6.59 33.84
C LYS A 23 -21.66 7.36 33.58
N SER A 24 -20.55 6.71 33.86
CA SER A 24 -19.25 7.00 33.29
C SER A 24 -19.41 7.24 31.79
N LYS A 25 -19.11 8.47 31.37
CA LYS A 25 -19.00 8.92 29.98
C LYS A 25 -17.77 8.31 29.32
N ASP A 26 -17.68 6.98 29.26
CA ASP A 26 -16.46 6.29 28.83
C ASP A 26 -16.67 5.22 27.75
N ASN A 27 -17.80 5.25 27.05
CA ASN A 27 -18.07 4.32 25.95
C ASN A 27 -18.61 4.98 24.67
N VAL A 28 -18.57 6.32 24.55
CA VAL A 28 -18.95 7.00 23.30
C VAL A 28 -17.75 7.19 22.37
N ALA A 29 -16.55 7.38 22.92
CA ALA A 29 -15.31 7.49 22.13
C ALA A 29 -14.90 6.16 21.47
N GLY A 30 -15.26 5.02 22.08
CA GLY A 30 -14.96 3.68 21.54
C GLY A 30 -15.87 3.27 20.38
N THR A 31 -17.13 3.68 20.37
CA THR A 31 -18.07 3.41 19.26
C THR A 31 -17.77 4.30 18.06
N GLU A 32 -17.54 5.61 18.24
CA GLU A 32 -17.21 6.50 17.11
C GLU A 32 -15.88 6.14 16.43
N GLN A 33 -14.87 5.68 17.20
CA GLN A 33 -13.63 5.17 16.62
C GLN A 33 -13.84 3.85 15.86
N ASN A 34 -14.67 2.94 16.36
CA ASN A 34 -14.98 1.69 15.65
C ASN A 34 -15.74 1.95 14.35
N ASP A 35 -16.70 2.89 14.39
CA ASP A 35 -17.49 3.29 13.23
C ASP A 35 -16.59 3.94 12.16
N SER A 36 -15.64 4.78 12.59
CA SER A 36 -14.66 5.39 11.67
C SER A 36 -13.71 4.36 11.05
N LEU A 37 -13.30 3.33 11.81
CA LEU A 37 -12.45 2.25 11.30
C LEU A 37 -13.22 1.35 10.34
N GLN A 38 -14.49 1.04 10.63
CA GLN A 38 -15.36 0.28 9.73
C GLN A 38 -15.60 1.03 8.42
N GLN A 39 -15.79 2.35 8.47
CA GLN A 39 -15.95 3.17 7.27
C GLN A 39 -14.68 3.16 6.40
N ILE A 40 -13.50 3.28 7.01
CA ILE A 40 -12.22 3.19 6.28
C ILE A 40 -12.05 1.81 5.65
N LEU A 41 -12.35 0.74 6.39
CA LEU A 41 -12.26 -0.64 5.89
C LEU A 41 -13.23 -0.88 4.72
N ALA A 42 -14.49 -0.44 4.84
CA ALA A 42 -15.46 -0.53 3.76
C ALA A 42 -15.01 0.23 2.51
N GLN A 43 -14.45 1.43 2.68
CA GLN A 43 -13.87 2.20 1.58
C GLN A 43 -12.70 1.45 0.92
N LYS A 44 -11.83 0.82 1.71
CA LYS A 44 -10.75 -0.02 1.17
C LYS A 44 -11.26 -1.23 0.41
N ASP A 45 -12.28 -1.90 0.91
CA ASP A 45 -12.85 -3.07 0.25
C ASP A 45 -13.48 -2.68 -1.10
N THR A 46 -14.17 -1.54 -1.18
CA THR A 46 -14.66 -1.00 -2.45
C THR A 46 -13.51 -0.68 -3.41
N GLU A 47 -12.47 0.02 -2.96
CA GLU A 47 -11.30 0.33 -3.79
C GLU A 47 -10.63 -0.95 -4.34
N ILE A 48 -10.48 -1.97 -3.50
CA ILE A 48 -9.89 -3.26 -3.90
C ILE A 48 -10.76 -3.96 -4.95
N ASN A 49 -12.08 -4.04 -4.70
CA ASN A 49 -13.01 -4.71 -5.60
C ASN A 49 -13.07 -4.02 -6.96
N ASP A 50 -13.07 -2.68 -6.99
CA ASP A 50 -13.05 -1.91 -8.23
C ASP A 50 -11.76 -2.17 -9.02
N MET A 51 -10.61 -2.15 -8.35
CA MET A 51 -9.32 -2.44 -8.99
C MET A 51 -9.27 -3.88 -9.51
N MET A 52 -9.77 -4.86 -8.75
CA MET A 52 -9.86 -6.25 -9.23
C MET A 52 -10.78 -6.36 -10.45
N GLY A 53 -11.90 -5.64 -10.47
CA GLY A 53 -12.81 -5.55 -11.62
C GLY A 53 -12.09 -5.05 -12.87
N LEU A 54 -11.38 -3.92 -12.76
CA LEU A 54 -10.58 -3.37 -13.87
C LEU A 54 -9.48 -4.34 -14.33
N MET A 55 -8.81 -5.04 -13.40
CA MET A 55 -7.81 -6.06 -13.76
C MET A 55 -8.42 -7.21 -14.55
N ASN A 56 -9.60 -7.69 -14.16
CA ASN A 56 -10.31 -8.73 -14.89
C ASN A 56 -10.71 -8.26 -16.29
N GLU A 57 -11.15 -7.01 -16.45
CA GLU A 57 -11.45 -6.43 -17.75
C GLU A 57 -10.21 -6.35 -18.66
N VAL A 58 -9.05 -5.99 -18.12
CA VAL A 58 -7.78 -5.97 -18.87
C VAL A 58 -7.38 -7.37 -19.32
N GLN A 59 -7.45 -8.35 -18.43
CA GLN A 59 -7.13 -9.76 -18.72
C GLN A 59 -8.06 -10.32 -19.80
N GLU A 60 -9.35 -10.03 -19.69
CA GLU A 60 -10.34 -10.39 -20.70
C GLU A 60 -10.04 -9.71 -22.05
N GLY A 61 -9.62 -8.45 -22.04
CA GLY A 61 -9.13 -7.78 -23.24
C GLY A 61 -7.94 -8.47 -23.89
N PHE A 62 -6.95 -8.92 -23.10
CA PHE A 62 -5.83 -9.69 -23.62
C PHE A 62 -6.25 -11.04 -24.21
N ARG A 63 -7.21 -11.74 -23.58
CA ARG A 63 -7.78 -12.97 -24.13
C ARG A 63 -8.40 -12.72 -25.50
N GLN A 64 -9.23 -11.69 -25.62
CA GLN A 64 -9.88 -11.32 -26.87
C GLN A 64 -8.89 -10.91 -27.97
N ILE A 65 -7.81 -10.20 -27.60
CA ILE A 65 -6.70 -9.87 -28.51
C ILE A 65 -6.06 -11.16 -29.03
N ASN A 66 -5.69 -12.09 -28.15
CA ASN A 66 -5.06 -13.35 -28.55
C ASN A 66 -5.96 -14.20 -29.46
N GLU A 67 -7.26 -14.26 -29.18
CA GLU A 67 -8.23 -14.95 -30.04
C GLU A 67 -8.32 -14.31 -31.43
N ALA A 68 -8.34 -12.99 -31.50
CA ALA A 68 -8.36 -12.27 -32.76
C ALA A 68 -7.06 -12.45 -33.54
N GLU A 69 -5.89 -12.44 -32.88
CA GLU A 69 -4.60 -12.74 -33.50
C GLU A 69 -4.54 -14.16 -34.07
N ASN A 70 -5.10 -15.13 -33.36
CA ASN A 70 -5.21 -16.50 -33.88
C ASN A 70 -6.08 -16.55 -35.14
N ARG A 71 -7.20 -15.82 -35.17
CA ARG A 71 -8.05 -15.70 -36.38
C ARG A 71 -7.31 -15.04 -37.53
N VAL A 72 -6.50 -14.01 -37.26
CA VAL A 72 -5.64 -13.38 -38.28
C VAL A 72 -4.63 -14.40 -38.82
N THR A 73 -3.99 -15.16 -37.94
CA THR A 73 -2.99 -16.17 -38.32
C THR A 73 -3.60 -17.22 -39.25
N ILE A 74 -4.77 -17.76 -38.90
CA ILE A 74 -5.50 -18.71 -39.75
C ILE A 74 -5.89 -18.09 -41.10
N ALA A 75 -6.38 -16.83 -41.08
CA ALA A 75 -6.78 -16.13 -42.30
C ALA A 75 -5.60 -15.77 -43.21
N LYS A 76 -4.38 -15.65 -42.67
CA LYS A 76 -3.15 -15.39 -43.42
C LYS A 76 -2.76 -16.59 -44.31
N ASP A 77 -3.05 -17.81 -43.86
CA ASP A 77 -2.59 -19.07 -44.48
C ASP A 77 -3.69 -19.85 -45.23
N GLY A 78 -4.98 -19.54 -45.04
CA GLY A 78 -6.09 -20.23 -45.72
C GLY A 78 -6.17 -19.98 -47.24
N GLU A 79 -7.25 -20.40 -47.92
CA GLU A 79 -7.62 -20.08 -49.33
C GLU A 79 -9.06 -19.52 -49.40
N GLY A 80 -9.34 -18.48 -50.21
CA GLY A 80 -10.68 -17.86 -50.30
C GLY A 80 -10.74 -16.32 -50.49
N ALA A 81 -11.86 -15.82 -51.05
CA ALA A 81 -12.06 -14.41 -51.44
C ALA A 81 -12.31 -13.45 -50.26
N ASN A 82 -12.85 -13.92 -49.13
CA ASN A 82 -13.22 -13.06 -47.98
C ASN A 82 -12.06 -12.78 -47.00
N LYS A 83 -10.86 -13.33 -47.21
CA LYS A 83 -9.74 -13.19 -46.25
C LYS A 83 -9.33 -11.76 -45.98
N LYS A 84 -9.28 -10.92 -47.03
CA LYS A 84 -8.84 -9.52 -46.88
C LYS A 84 -9.75 -8.77 -45.91
N GLN A 85 -11.06 -9.05 -45.95
CA GLN A 85 -12.02 -8.47 -45.02
C GLN A 85 -11.84 -9.03 -43.61
N VAL A 86 -11.74 -10.35 -43.46
CA VAL A 86 -11.50 -11.00 -42.15
C VAL A 86 -10.22 -10.47 -41.48
N LEU A 87 -9.14 -10.29 -42.24
CA LEU A 87 -7.88 -9.73 -41.75
C LEU A 87 -8.06 -8.28 -41.27
N ARG A 88 -8.72 -7.43 -42.09
CA ARG A 88 -9.01 -6.04 -41.71
C ARG A 88 -9.85 -5.95 -40.44
N ASP A 89 -10.93 -6.71 -40.36
CA ASP A 89 -11.87 -6.66 -39.25
C ASP A 89 -11.21 -7.12 -37.94
N ASN A 90 -10.42 -8.19 -37.99
CA ASN A 90 -9.70 -8.66 -36.80
C ASN A 90 -8.57 -7.72 -36.38
N VAL A 91 -7.83 -7.13 -37.31
CA VAL A 91 -6.77 -6.16 -36.97
C VAL A 91 -7.36 -4.88 -36.39
N LYS A 92 -8.51 -4.42 -36.90
CA LYS A 92 -9.26 -3.31 -36.31
C LYS A 92 -9.72 -3.64 -34.90
N PHE A 93 -10.32 -4.81 -34.71
CA PHE A 93 -10.74 -5.28 -33.39
C PHE A 93 -9.57 -5.36 -32.40
N ILE A 94 -8.42 -5.92 -32.80
CA ILE A 94 -7.22 -5.97 -31.96
C ILE A 94 -6.82 -4.55 -31.53
N ALA A 95 -6.75 -3.61 -32.47
CA ALA A 95 -6.36 -2.24 -32.16
C ALA A 95 -7.32 -1.54 -31.19
N GLU A 96 -8.63 -1.71 -31.36
CA GLU A 96 -9.65 -1.18 -30.45
C GLU A 96 -9.52 -1.76 -29.03
N ARG A 97 -9.29 -3.07 -28.93
CA ARG A 97 -9.07 -3.75 -27.64
C ARG A 97 -7.75 -3.31 -26.99
N MET A 98 -6.69 -3.13 -27.78
CA MET A 98 -5.40 -2.60 -27.30
C MET A 98 -5.56 -1.20 -26.70
N GLN A 99 -6.32 -0.33 -27.37
CA GLN A 99 -6.63 1.01 -26.87
C GLN A 99 -7.44 0.95 -25.56
N LYS A 100 -8.48 0.10 -25.53
CA LYS A 100 -9.29 -0.07 -24.32
C LYS A 100 -8.46 -0.57 -23.13
N ASN A 101 -7.57 -1.54 -23.35
CA ASN A 101 -6.68 -2.05 -22.32
C ASN A 101 -5.74 -0.95 -21.79
N ARG A 102 -5.24 -0.05 -22.64
CA ARG A 102 -4.45 1.12 -22.18
C ARG A 102 -5.23 2.01 -21.23
N GLU A 103 -6.46 2.34 -21.57
CA GLU A 103 -7.32 3.18 -20.74
C GLU A 103 -7.58 2.53 -19.37
N LEU A 104 -7.87 1.23 -19.35
CA LEU A 104 -8.10 0.48 -18.13
C LEU A 104 -6.83 0.39 -17.26
N ILE A 105 -5.68 0.16 -17.87
CA ILE A 105 -4.38 0.16 -17.16
C ILE A 105 -4.03 1.55 -16.62
N ALA A 106 -4.32 2.62 -17.36
CA ALA A 106 -4.15 3.99 -16.88
C ALA A 106 -5.04 4.27 -15.65
N LYS A 107 -6.31 3.84 -15.70
CA LYS A 107 -7.21 3.90 -14.53
C LYS A 107 -6.69 3.11 -13.34
N LEU A 108 -6.19 1.89 -13.56
CA LEU A 108 -5.57 1.06 -12.51
C LEU A 108 -4.37 1.77 -11.87
N ARG A 109 -3.50 2.40 -12.67
CA ARG A 109 -2.36 3.18 -12.17
C ARG A 109 -2.81 4.40 -11.37
N GLN A 110 -3.81 5.12 -11.85
CA GLN A 110 -4.37 6.28 -11.16
C GLN A 110 -4.98 5.87 -9.81
N GLN A 111 -5.81 4.83 -9.78
CA GLN A 111 -6.42 4.30 -8.56
C GLN A 111 -5.36 3.82 -7.57
N LEU A 112 -4.33 3.11 -8.04
CA LEU A 112 -3.22 2.70 -7.17
C LEU A 112 -2.51 3.90 -6.54
N ALA A 113 -2.25 4.95 -7.33
CA ALA A 113 -1.55 6.16 -6.87
C ALA A 113 -2.38 7.01 -5.89
N SER A 114 -3.71 7.04 -6.04
CA SER A 114 -4.61 7.73 -5.12
C SER A 114 -4.97 6.89 -3.89
N SER A 115 -4.83 5.57 -3.97
CA SER A 115 -5.17 4.67 -2.88
C SER A 115 -4.12 4.74 -1.75
N SER A 116 -4.58 4.50 -0.53
CA SER A 116 -3.69 4.17 0.60
C SER A 116 -3.06 2.77 0.47
N LEU A 117 -3.42 1.99 -0.55
CA LEU A 117 -3.03 0.59 -0.71
C LEU A 117 -1.62 0.53 -1.32
N LYS A 118 -0.60 0.48 -0.45
CA LYS A 118 0.81 0.31 -0.86
C LYS A 118 1.15 -1.15 -1.12
N GLY A 119 0.50 -1.77 -2.10
CA GLY A 119 0.78 -3.15 -2.51
C GLY A 119 1.88 -3.21 -3.56
N SER A 120 3.12 -3.55 -3.17
CA SER A 120 4.21 -3.81 -4.14
C SER A 120 3.83 -4.89 -5.16
N GLN A 121 3.04 -5.87 -4.74
CA GLN A 121 2.51 -6.92 -5.59
C GLN A 121 1.53 -6.40 -6.65
N LEU A 122 0.57 -5.56 -6.24
CA LEU A 122 -0.42 -4.98 -7.16
C LEU A 122 0.25 -4.09 -8.21
N LYS A 123 1.25 -3.31 -7.76
CA LYS A 123 2.10 -2.54 -8.66
C LYS A 123 2.79 -3.45 -9.68
N SER A 124 3.45 -4.52 -9.22
CA SER A 124 4.14 -5.48 -10.09
C SER A 124 3.18 -6.10 -11.11
N THR A 125 1.96 -6.44 -10.70
CA THR A 125 0.95 -6.96 -11.63
C THR A 125 0.59 -5.94 -12.70
N ILE A 126 0.36 -4.67 -12.34
CA ILE A 126 0.07 -3.61 -13.32
C ILE A 126 1.25 -3.38 -14.27
N ASP A 127 2.48 -3.43 -13.78
CA ASP A 127 3.68 -3.28 -14.62
C ASP A 127 3.83 -4.46 -15.60
N ASN A 128 3.46 -5.68 -15.19
CA ASN A 128 3.39 -6.83 -16.10
C ASN A 128 2.30 -6.68 -17.17
N LEU A 129 1.13 -6.13 -16.82
CA LEU A 129 0.07 -5.83 -17.80
C LEU A 129 0.55 -4.83 -18.85
N VAL A 130 1.32 -3.81 -18.44
CA VAL A 130 1.92 -2.85 -19.37
C VAL A 130 2.92 -3.51 -20.29
N LYS A 131 3.80 -4.36 -19.75
CA LYS A 131 4.76 -5.10 -20.56
C LYS A 131 4.08 -5.98 -21.61
N GLN A 132 3.03 -6.71 -21.23
CA GLN A 132 2.25 -7.50 -22.18
C GLN A 132 1.62 -6.64 -23.28
N LEU A 133 1.17 -5.44 -22.94
CA LEU A 133 0.62 -4.48 -23.89
C LEU A 133 1.69 -3.98 -24.88
N ASP A 134 2.92 -3.73 -24.41
CA ASP A 134 4.03 -3.34 -25.27
C ASP A 134 4.42 -4.45 -26.25
N GLU A 135 4.49 -5.69 -25.76
CA GLU A 135 4.75 -6.87 -26.60
C GLU A 135 3.67 -7.02 -27.68
N LYS A 136 2.39 -6.84 -27.33
CA LYS A 136 1.27 -6.89 -28.28
C LYS A 136 1.26 -5.73 -29.27
N ASP A 137 1.68 -4.54 -28.86
CA ASP A 137 1.82 -3.39 -29.76
C ASP A 137 2.84 -3.67 -30.87
N GLN A 138 3.99 -4.24 -30.48
CA GLN A 138 5.03 -4.64 -31.43
C GLN A 138 4.52 -5.71 -32.41
N GLN A 139 3.82 -6.73 -31.91
CA GLN A 139 3.20 -7.77 -32.74
C GLN A 139 2.18 -7.19 -33.73
N LEU A 140 1.33 -6.27 -33.28
CA LEU A 140 0.34 -5.61 -34.13
C LEU A 140 0.98 -4.76 -35.23
N ARG A 141 2.08 -4.04 -34.92
CA ARG A 141 2.84 -3.27 -35.91
C ARG A 141 3.46 -4.17 -36.98
N GLN A 142 4.09 -5.26 -36.56
CA GLN A 142 4.67 -6.23 -37.48
C GLN A 142 3.59 -6.82 -38.39
N LEU A 143 2.47 -7.26 -37.81
CA LEU A 143 1.35 -7.81 -38.56
C LEU A 143 0.83 -6.84 -39.62
N ARG A 144 0.71 -5.55 -39.29
CA ARG A 144 0.30 -4.55 -40.28
C ARG A 144 1.30 -4.37 -41.41
N ALA A 145 2.59 -4.24 -41.09
CA ALA A 145 3.62 -4.11 -42.11
C ALA A 145 3.59 -5.32 -43.08
N GLU A 146 3.34 -6.53 -42.55
CA GLU A 146 3.15 -7.73 -43.37
C GLU A 146 1.88 -7.69 -44.22
N LEU A 147 0.78 -7.12 -43.74
CA LEU A 147 -0.47 -6.98 -44.48
C LEU A 147 -0.39 -5.89 -45.56
N ASP A 148 0.28 -4.77 -45.26
CA ASP A 148 0.54 -3.70 -46.21
C ASP A 148 1.44 -4.18 -47.35
N ALA A 149 2.47 -4.97 -47.05
CA ALA A 149 3.31 -5.63 -48.06
C ALA A 149 2.54 -6.63 -48.94
N LYS A 150 1.33 -7.04 -48.54
CA LYS A 150 0.41 -7.91 -49.30
C LYS A 150 -0.76 -7.13 -49.95
N ASP A 151 -0.64 -5.81 -50.07
CA ASP A 151 -1.69 -4.91 -50.60
C ASP A 151 -3.03 -5.06 -49.84
N ILE A 152 -2.96 -5.16 -48.51
CA ILE A 152 -4.10 -5.15 -47.59
C ILE A 152 -3.94 -3.93 -46.68
N HIS A 153 -4.35 -2.78 -47.19
CA HIS A 153 -4.23 -1.52 -46.46
C HIS A 153 -5.34 -1.34 -45.42
N ILE A 154 -4.98 -0.81 -44.25
CA ILE A 154 -5.91 -0.55 -43.15
C ILE A 154 -5.78 0.92 -42.70
N GLY A 155 -6.29 1.84 -43.53
CA GLY A 155 -6.05 3.28 -43.39
C GLY A 155 -6.65 3.96 -42.14
N GLU A 156 -7.74 3.45 -41.55
CA GLU A 156 -8.36 4.04 -40.33
C GLU A 156 -7.50 3.91 -39.07
N LEU A 157 -6.42 3.16 -39.17
CA LEU A 157 -5.80 2.50 -38.03
C LEU A 157 -4.43 3.12 -37.70
N ASP A 158 -3.91 4.01 -38.56
CA ASP A 158 -2.65 4.74 -38.40
C ASP A 158 -2.71 5.79 -37.29
N GLU A 159 -3.85 6.48 -37.15
CA GLU A 159 -4.03 7.51 -36.12
C GLU A 159 -4.13 6.91 -34.70
N THR A 160 -4.80 5.76 -34.57
CA THR A 160 -4.92 5.02 -33.31
C THR A 160 -3.56 4.49 -32.85
N ILE A 161 -2.71 3.96 -33.74
CA ILE A 161 -1.37 3.42 -33.37
C ILE A 161 -0.35 4.50 -33.05
N ASN A 162 -0.38 5.63 -33.75
CA ASN A 162 0.49 6.75 -33.39
C ASN A 162 0.15 7.29 -32.00
N ASN A 163 -1.14 7.29 -31.61
CA ASN A 163 -1.56 7.58 -30.23
C ASN A 163 -1.21 6.48 -29.21
N LEU A 164 -1.20 5.20 -29.62
CA LEU A 164 -0.84 4.07 -28.75
C LEU A 164 0.59 4.27 -28.16
N ASN A 165 1.56 4.72 -28.95
CA ASN A 165 2.96 4.91 -28.52
C ASN A 165 3.17 6.01 -27.47
N THR A 166 2.52 7.17 -27.62
CA THR A 166 2.73 8.32 -26.73
C THR A 166 2.27 8.01 -25.30
N ASN A 167 1.19 7.23 -25.16
CA ASN A 167 0.60 6.95 -23.86
C ASN A 167 1.37 5.90 -23.07
N VAL A 168 1.90 4.83 -23.67
CA VAL A 168 2.62 3.80 -22.87
C VAL A 168 4.01 4.23 -22.43
N SER A 169 4.75 4.94 -23.29
CA SER A 169 6.05 5.51 -22.88
C SER A 169 5.90 6.51 -21.72
N HIS A 170 4.87 7.35 -21.77
CA HIS A 170 4.54 8.27 -20.68
C HIS A 170 4.12 7.53 -19.41
N LEU A 171 3.24 6.53 -19.54
CA LEU A 171 2.76 5.72 -18.43
C LEU A 171 3.91 4.98 -17.72
N THR A 172 4.86 4.40 -18.45
CA THR A 172 6.01 3.67 -17.88
C THR A 172 7.01 4.60 -17.18
N THR A 173 7.28 5.77 -17.78
CA THR A 173 8.20 6.77 -17.20
C THR A 173 7.63 7.39 -15.92
N GLU A 174 6.34 7.75 -15.91
CA GLU A 174 5.68 8.32 -14.74
C GLU A 174 5.56 7.30 -13.60
N SER A 175 5.24 6.04 -13.91
CA SER A 175 5.17 4.94 -12.92
C SER A 175 6.52 4.69 -12.25
N ALA A 176 7.61 4.68 -12.99
CA ALA A 176 8.95 4.47 -12.46
C ALA A 176 9.37 5.62 -11.52
N GLN A 177 9.18 6.87 -11.95
CA GLN A 177 9.54 8.06 -11.17
C GLN A 177 8.71 8.19 -9.88
N LYS A 178 7.39 7.95 -9.96
CA LYS A 178 6.52 8.00 -8.77
C LYS A 178 6.83 6.90 -7.78
N THR A 179 7.21 5.71 -8.26
CA THR A 179 7.55 4.59 -7.37
C THR A 179 8.84 4.83 -6.63
N GLU A 180 9.86 5.32 -7.32
CA GLU A 180 11.12 5.67 -6.65
C GLU A 180 10.87 6.76 -5.61
N THR A 181 10.08 7.77 -5.96
CA THR A 181 9.69 8.83 -5.02
C THR A 181 8.94 8.28 -3.81
N ILE A 182 7.94 7.40 -4.02
CA ILE A 182 7.17 6.79 -2.93
C ILE A 182 8.06 5.90 -2.06
N ASN A 183 8.96 5.12 -2.65
CA ASN A 183 9.89 4.27 -1.89
C ASN A 183 10.87 5.10 -1.06
N VAL A 184 11.38 6.20 -1.62
CA VAL A 184 12.24 7.15 -0.91
C VAL A 184 11.47 7.81 0.23
N GLN A 185 10.26 8.30 -0.03
CA GLN A 185 9.40 8.92 1.00
C GLN A 185 8.98 7.92 2.07
N ASP A 186 8.66 6.68 1.72
CA ASP A 186 8.30 5.62 2.68
C ASP A 186 9.50 5.27 3.58
N LYS A 187 10.69 5.12 2.98
CA LYS A 187 11.93 4.94 3.75
C LYS A 187 12.19 6.13 4.66
N GLN A 188 12.00 7.36 4.20
CA GLN A 188 12.18 8.57 5.02
C GLN A 188 11.19 8.63 6.19
N LEU A 189 9.90 8.38 5.94
CA LEU A 189 8.85 8.41 6.96
C LEU A 189 9.08 7.37 8.06
N ASN A 190 9.56 6.19 7.68
CA ASN A 190 9.80 5.07 8.59
C ASN A 190 11.24 5.01 9.12
N THR A 191 12.11 5.96 8.76
CA THR A 191 13.46 6.06 9.35
C THR A 191 13.39 6.80 10.68
N ALA A 192 14.01 6.23 11.70
CA ALA A 192 14.35 6.93 12.93
C ALA A 192 15.80 6.66 13.33
N TRP A 193 16.27 7.37 14.34
CA TRP A 193 17.63 7.32 14.83
C TRP A 193 17.62 7.19 16.35
N TYR A 194 18.42 6.29 16.89
CA TYR A 194 18.58 6.21 18.35
C TYR A 194 20.04 6.14 18.76
N VAL A 195 20.30 6.58 19.99
CA VAL A 195 21.58 6.45 20.66
C VAL A 195 21.35 6.20 22.14
N PHE A 196 22.22 5.40 22.74
CA PHE A 196 22.35 5.35 24.18
C PHE A 196 23.82 5.43 24.57
N GLY A 197 24.11 6.06 25.70
CA GLY A 197 25.48 6.24 26.17
C GLY A 197 25.55 6.91 27.54
N THR A 198 26.73 6.88 28.12
CA THR A 198 27.02 7.62 29.35
C THR A 198 26.94 9.14 29.09
N LYS A 199 26.74 9.91 30.15
CA LYS A 199 26.70 11.38 30.06
C LYS A 199 27.98 11.96 29.44
N LYS A 200 29.13 11.30 29.64
CA LYS A 200 30.43 11.71 29.07
C LYS A 200 30.43 11.49 27.56
N GLU A 201 30.12 10.28 27.10
CA GLU A 201 30.07 9.96 25.67
C GLU A 201 29.10 10.85 24.90
N LEU A 202 27.89 11.06 25.44
CA LEU A 202 26.89 11.91 24.80
C LEU A 202 27.31 13.38 24.73
N LYS A 203 28.12 13.88 25.68
CA LYS A 203 28.71 15.21 25.63
C LYS A 203 29.84 15.32 24.61
N ASP A 204 30.74 14.32 24.60
CA ASP A 204 31.87 14.27 23.67
C ASP A 204 31.38 14.24 22.21
N GLN A 205 30.22 13.64 21.96
CA GLN A 205 29.55 13.61 20.65
C GLN A 205 28.65 14.83 20.37
N ARG A 206 28.65 15.84 21.25
CA ARG A 206 27.79 17.04 21.20
C ARG A 206 26.29 16.73 21.13
N ILE A 207 25.87 15.55 21.61
CA ILE A 207 24.45 15.16 21.68
C ILE A 207 23.77 15.82 22.88
N ILE A 208 24.54 16.04 23.95
CA ILE A 208 24.15 16.84 25.12
C ILE A 208 25.11 18.01 25.26
N ASP A 209 24.56 19.21 25.36
CA ASP A 209 25.33 20.43 25.64
C ASP A 209 24.63 21.26 26.72
N GLU A 210 25.37 21.61 27.78
CA GLU A 210 24.86 22.37 28.95
C GLU A 210 23.51 21.87 29.52
N GLY A 211 23.23 20.56 29.42
CA GLY A 211 21.97 19.97 29.90
C GLY A 211 20.82 20.01 28.89
N LYS A 212 21.02 20.61 27.72
CA LYS A 212 20.12 20.55 26.56
C LYS A 212 20.50 19.39 25.65
N VAL A 213 19.52 18.83 24.97
CA VAL A 213 19.64 17.58 24.19
C VAL A 213 19.34 17.92 22.72
N LEU A 214 20.16 17.40 21.79
CA LEU A 214 20.02 17.61 20.34
C LEU A 214 19.98 19.09 19.90
N GLN A 215 20.77 19.95 20.53
CA GLN A 215 20.87 21.37 20.16
C GLN A 215 21.99 21.60 19.13
N GLY A 216 21.74 22.48 18.17
CA GLY A 216 22.74 22.90 17.17
C GLY A 216 23.22 21.75 16.27
N ASN A 217 24.53 21.74 15.98
CA ASN A 217 25.17 20.74 15.12
C ASN A 217 25.74 19.57 15.95
N PHE A 218 24.86 18.64 16.35
CA PHE A 218 25.24 17.42 17.06
C PHE A 218 25.68 16.31 16.08
N ASN A 219 26.49 15.36 16.55
CA ASN A 219 27.01 14.30 15.69
C ASN A 219 25.93 13.26 15.32
N LYS A 220 25.26 13.47 14.18
CA LYS A 220 24.25 12.54 13.64
C LYS A 220 24.82 11.16 13.29
N ASN A 221 26.11 11.06 12.98
CA ASN A 221 26.75 9.79 12.61
C ASN A 221 26.90 8.84 13.81
N TYR A 222 26.77 9.37 15.03
CA TYR A 222 26.81 8.56 16.25
C TYR A 222 25.46 7.88 16.57
N PHE A 223 24.42 8.13 15.77
CA PHE A 223 23.13 7.48 15.93
C PHE A 223 23.01 6.23 15.07
N THR A 224 22.40 5.21 15.65
CA THR A 224 21.98 4.02 14.90
C THR A 224 20.70 4.34 14.14
N LYS A 225 20.76 4.24 12.81
CA LYS A 225 19.60 4.35 11.92
C LYS A 225 18.77 3.06 12.00
N ILE A 226 17.45 3.19 12.11
CA ILE A 226 16.51 2.06 12.20
C ILE A 226 15.27 2.25 11.32
N ASP A 227 14.60 1.14 10.99
CA ASP A 227 13.25 1.15 10.45
C ASP A 227 12.25 0.89 11.59
N ILE A 228 11.42 1.89 11.87
CA ILE A 228 10.51 1.89 13.02
C ILE A 228 9.46 0.77 12.99
N ARG A 229 9.27 0.12 11.83
CA ARG A 229 8.32 -0.99 11.67
C ARG A 229 8.88 -2.31 12.17
N VAL A 230 10.20 -2.47 12.12
CA VAL A 230 10.92 -3.71 12.43
C VAL A 230 11.63 -3.60 13.78
N ASP A 231 12.38 -2.52 13.99
CA ASP A 231 13.23 -2.33 15.14
C ASP A 231 12.46 -1.75 16.34
N LYS A 232 11.79 -2.63 17.09
CA LYS A 232 10.94 -2.25 18.23
C LYS A 232 11.59 -2.46 19.60
N VAL A 233 12.74 -3.12 19.66
CA VAL A 233 13.40 -3.49 20.92
C VAL A 233 14.82 -2.96 20.92
N ILE A 234 15.15 -2.13 21.92
CA ILE A 234 16.48 -1.56 22.12
C ILE A 234 17.01 -2.06 23.46
N LYS A 235 18.05 -2.91 23.41
CA LYS A 235 18.75 -3.38 24.61
C LYS A 235 19.81 -2.35 24.99
N LEU A 236 19.73 -1.85 26.23
CA LEU A 236 20.59 -0.75 26.70
C LEU A 236 21.83 -1.23 27.45
N TYR A 237 21.91 -2.53 27.77
CA TYR A 237 23.05 -3.18 28.44
C TYR A 237 23.53 -2.43 29.69
N SER A 238 22.57 -1.87 30.45
CA SER A 238 22.86 -1.07 31.64
C SER A 238 21.77 -1.24 32.69
N LYS A 239 22.17 -1.17 33.96
CA LYS A 239 21.27 -1.23 35.12
C LYS A 239 20.58 0.11 35.41
N SER A 240 20.87 1.16 34.64
CA SER A 240 20.27 2.49 34.76
C SER A 240 20.02 3.07 33.37
N ALA A 241 18.77 3.45 33.09
CA ALA A 241 18.41 4.07 31.82
C ALA A 241 17.48 5.25 32.06
N ARG A 242 17.75 6.36 31.37
CA ARG A 242 16.88 7.55 31.38
C ARG A 242 16.76 8.10 29.96
N LEU A 243 15.54 8.14 29.44
CA LEU A 243 15.24 8.82 28.18
C LEU A 243 15.43 10.33 28.38
N LEU A 244 16.18 10.95 27.46
CA LEU A 244 16.45 12.39 27.46
C LEU A 244 15.61 13.14 26.43
N THR A 245 15.16 12.44 25.38
CA THR A 245 14.19 12.95 24.41
C THR A 245 12.77 12.62 24.85
N LEU A 246 11.82 13.47 24.48
CA LEU A 246 10.41 13.31 24.82
C LEU A 246 9.74 12.34 23.84
N HIS A 247 9.16 11.27 24.39
CA HIS A 247 8.34 10.30 23.67
C HIS A 247 7.11 9.98 24.53
N PRO A 248 5.91 9.80 23.95
CA PRO A 248 4.71 9.53 24.74
C PRO A 248 4.84 8.26 25.58
N ALA A 249 4.62 8.35 26.89
CA ALA A 249 4.79 7.21 27.81
C ALA A 249 3.88 6.01 27.51
N SER A 250 2.74 6.23 26.86
CA SER A 250 1.82 5.17 26.41
C SER A 250 2.35 4.35 25.23
N SER A 251 3.44 4.79 24.58
CA SER A 251 3.96 4.18 23.35
C SER A 251 5.18 3.27 23.54
N TYR A 252 5.65 3.09 24.77
CA TYR A 252 6.78 2.23 25.09
C TYR A 252 6.74 1.66 26.51
N THR A 253 7.52 0.63 26.76
CA THR A 253 7.84 0.12 28.09
C THR A 253 9.36 0.09 28.28
N LEU A 254 9.80 0.37 29.51
CA LEU A 254 11.20 0.31 29.90
C LEU A 254 11.34 -0.65 31.07
N THR A 255 11.67 -1.91 30.78
CA THR A 255 11.71 -3.00 31.75
C THR A 255 13.12 -3.56 31.89
N ARG A 256 13.36 -4.35 32.94
CA ARG A 256 14.63 -5.04 33.12
C ARG A 256 14.52 -6.47 32.58
N ASP A 257 15.57 -6.95 31.93
CA ASP A 257 15.69 -8.33 31.50
C ASP A 257 16.18 -9.26 32.65
N ALA A 258 16.43 -10.52 32.32
CA ALA A 258 16.94 -11.52 33.26
C ALA A 258 18.29 -11.14 33.89
N ASN A 259 19.10 -10.32 33.20
CA ASN A 259 20.40 -9.82 33.67
C ASN A 259 20.27 -8.53 34.51
N LYS A 260 19.05 -8.07 34.77
CA LYS A 260 18.70 -6.80 35.43
C LYS A 260 19.11 -5.57 34.61
N GLU A 261 19.31 -5.71 33.31
CA GLU A 261 19.64 -4.64 32.38
C GLU A 261 18.37 -4.09 31.72
N TYR A 262 18.33 -2.78 31.46
CA TYR A 262 17.15 -2.16 30.87
C TYR A 262 17.00 -2.48 29.38
N VAL A 263 15.77 -2.79 28.99
CA VAL A 263 15.33 -2.98 27.62
C VAL A 263 14.16 -2.04 27.36
N LEU A 264 14.28 -1.24 26.32
CA LEU A 264 13.22 -0.38 25.83
C LEU A 264 12.44 -1.15 24.75
N THR A 265 11.15 -1.37 24.98
CA THR A 265 10.23 -1.97 24.01
C THR A 265 9.24 -0.93 23.52
N ILE A 266 9.26 -0.64 22.23
CA ILE A 266 8.35 0.31 21.58
C ILE A 266 7.08 -0.44 21.20
N THR A 267 5.99 -0.17 21.91
CA THR A 267 4.70 -0.84 21.73
C THR A 267 3.88 -0.20 20.62
N ASN A 268 4.02 1.11 20.42
CA ASN A 268 3.42 1.83 19.30
C ASN A 268 4.45 2.75 18.62
N PRO A 269 5.13 2.28 17.55
CA PRO A 269 6.17 3.05 16.88
C PRO A 269 5.70 4.39 16.31
N GLN A 270 4.48 4.48 15.77
CA GLN A 270 3.99 5.73 15.18
C GLN A 270 3.79 6.81 16.23
N ILE A 271 3.20 6.45 17.39
CA ILE A 271 3.05 7.39 18.51
C ILE A 271 4.41 7.72 19.11
N PHE A 272 5.29 6.72 19.29
CA PHE A 272 6.61 6.92 19.89
C PHE A 272 7.46 7.91 19.09
N TRP A 273 7.52 7.75 17.76
CA TRP A 273 8.32 8.59 16.86
C TRP A 273 7.59 9.85 16.36
N SER A 274 6.42 10.17 16.91
CA SER A 274 5.62 11.35 16.51
C SER A 274 6.21 12.67 17.00
N THR A 275 6.79 12.68 18.20
CA THR A 275 7.35 13.90 18.82
C THR A 275 8.79 14.18 18.35
N SER A 276 9.56 13.13 18.12
CA SER A 276 10.95 13.22 17.64
C SER A 276 11.31 11.95 16.88
N LYS A 277 12.02 12.09 15.76
CA LYS A 277 12.66 10.97 15.02
C LYS A 277 14.01 10.55 15.62
N TYR A 278 14.47 11.26 16.64
CA TYR A 278 15.70 10.98 17.38
C TYR A 278 15.38 10.57 18.81
N LEU A 279 15.93 9.45 19.24
CA LEU A 279 15.87 8.95 20.62
C LEU A 279 17.26 9.04 21.25
N VAL A 280 17.34 9.68 22.41
CA VAL A 280 18.57 9.74 23.21
C VAL A 280 18.31 9.13 24.58
N VAL A 281 19.08 8.11 24.95
CA VAL A 281 18.99 7.47 26.27
C VAL A 281 20.31 7.61 27.02
N GLN A 282 20.27 8.18 28.20
CA GLN A 282 21.42 8.20 29.09
C GLN A 282 21.47 6.92 29.91
N VAL A 283 22.62 6.23 29.89
CA VAL A 283 22.88 5.05 30.71
C VAL A 283 23.98 5.30 31.75
N ARG A 284 24.05 4.46 32.77
CA ARG A 284 25.10 4.47 33.82
C ARG A 284 25.50 3.07 34.24
#